data_AF-A0A7R9YBE9-F1
#
_entry.id   AF-A0A7R9YBE9-F1
#
_cell.length_a   1.000
_cell.length_b   1.000
_cell.length_c   1.000
_cell.angle_alpha   90.00
_cell.angle_beta   90.00
_cell.angle_gamma   90.00
#
_symmetry.space_group_name_H-M   'P 1'
#
loop_
_entity.id
_entity.type
_entity.pdbx_description
1 polymer ?
#
loop_
_entity_poly.entity_id
_entity_poly.type
_entity_poly.pdbx_seq_one_letter_code
_entity_poly.pdbx_strand_id
1 'polypeptide(L)'
;RRHHTSRGTQMATFLQSLLAAVGKPQELLPEDQCPPGSDKEAADLPPKDAVHYTLHTPLWGPFPDNLEMAMFGMGCFWCSEGVFMELPGVYSTQVGYSAGVTKNPSYRQVCGGNTNHNEVLRVVFDPEKTSFEALLKVFWEQHDPTTPFRQGNDSGSQYRSGIYYYSDRQKELALASKAAYEAKLQEEGLLDKRDGISTEIEPVKTFYMAEEYHQQYDARPLSRSYCGLRPLGVELPPAETWAAPLASTAHETTTADQQPTTGEAAAVPDLPAAADLPSPAAPTSSKPPAAMPPAPPTEETKQGAPSPTSQ
;
A
#
# COMPACT_ATOMS: atom_id res chain seq x y z
N ARG A 1 -30.86 13.33 64.68
CA ARG A 1 -31.53 13.75 63.43
C ARG A 1 -30.45 13.95 62.37
N ARG A 2 -30.76 13.56 61.13
CA ARG A 2 -29.85 13.13 60.05
C ARG A 2 -28.80 14.17 59.64
N HIS A 3 -27.58 13.69 59.42
CA HIS A 3 -26.55 14.32 58.59
C HIS A 3 -26.97 14.30 57.12
N HIS A 4 -26.91 15.46 56.47
CA HIS A 4 -26.99 15.62 55.03
C HIS A 4 -25.74 16.39 54.63
N THR A 5 -24.87 15.79 53.83
CA THR A 5 -23.98 16.48 52.88
C THR A 5 -23.15 15.44 52.11
N SER A 6 -22.81 15.78 50.87
CA SER A 6 -21.88 15.07 49.98
C SER A 6 -22.41 13.82 49.24
N ARG A 7 -23.42 14.00 48.38
CA ARG A 7 -23.64 13.09 47.23
C ARG A 7 -23.75 13.81 45.87
N GLY A 8 -23.76 15.14 45.83
CA GLY A 8 -23.96 15.91 44.59
C GLY A 8 -22.69 16.21 43.79
N THR A 9 -21.53 16.30 44.43
CA THR A 9 -20.31 16.80 43.77
C THR A 9 -19.49 15.70 43.09
N GLN A 10 -19.66 14.43 43.47
CA GLN A 10 -18.92 13.32 42.85
C GLN A 10 -19.55 12.78 41.56
N MET A 11 -20.85 12.99 41.32
CA MET A 11 -21.49 12.57 40.06
C MET A 11 -21.20 13.54 38.90
N ALA A 12 -20.93 14.82 39.17
CA ALA A 12 -20.64 15.80 38.13
C ALA A 12 -19.24 15.62 37.51
N THR A 13 -18.25 15.17 38.29
CA THR A 13 -16.89 14.87 37.81
C THR A 13 -16.78 13.52 37.09
N PHE A 14 -17.70 12.58 37.34
CA PHE A 14 -17.67 11.27 36.67
C PHE A 14 -18.30 11.32 35.27
N LEU A 15 -19.29 12.19 35.06
CA LEU A 15 -19.91 12.42 33.75
C LEU A 15 -19.05 13.28 32.80
N GLN A 16 -18.12 14.08 33.31
CA GLN A 16 -17.12 14.79 32.47
C GLN A 16 -15.97 13.89 32.01
N SER A 17 -15.71 12.78 32.70
CA SER A 17 -14.70 11.79 32.30
C SER A 17 -15.19 10.76 31.28
N LEU A 18 -16.50 10.62 31.09
CA LEU A 18 -17.12 9.69 30.14
C LEU A 18 -17.40 10.30 28.76
N LEU A 19 -17.07 11.59 28.57
CA LEU A 19 -17.19 12.32 27.30
C LEU A 19 -15.83 12.68 26.67
N ALA A 20 -14.72 12.20 27.24
CA ALA A 20 -13.35 12.49 26.78
C ALA A 20 -12.63 11.28 26.15
N ALA A 21 -13.40 10.30 25.67
CA ALA A 21 -12.89 9.19 24.85
C ALA A 21 -13.55 9.21 23.46
N VAL A 22 -13.71 10.41 22.88
CA VAL A 22 -13.53 10.51 21.43
C VAL A 22 -12.03 10.28 21.24
N GLY A 23 -11.67 9.03 20.91
CA GLY A 23 -10.28 8.63 20.74
C GLY A 23 -9.57 9.66 19.88
N LYS A 24 -8.40 10.14 20.32
CA LYS A 24 -7.56 10.97 19.46
C LYS A 24 -7.43 10.27 18.11
N PRO A 25 -7.45 10.99 16.98
CA PRO A 25 -7.07 10.41 15.72
C PRO A 25 -5.79 9.64 15.94
N GLN A 26 -5.76 8.37 15.54
CA GLN A 26 -4.50 7.65 15.49
C GLN A 26 -3.57 8.50 14.62
N GLU A 27 -2.34 8.73 15.03
CA GLU A 27 -1.34 9.51 14.31
C GLU A 27 -0.09 8.64 14.17
N LEU A 28 0.73 8.93 13.16
CA LEU A 28 2.06 8.33 13.08
C LEU A 28 2.88 8.75 14.30
N LEU A 29 3.74 7.85 14.77
CA LEU A 29 4.61 8.15 15.91
C LEU A 29 5.64 9.23 15.52
N PRO A 30 6.09 10.08 16.46
CA PRO A 30 7.32 10.84 16.28
C PRO A 30 8.48 9.91 15.88
N GLU A 31 9.34 10.34 14.94
CA GLU A 31 10.36 9.46 14.35
C GLU A 31 11.35 8.91 15.40
N ASP A 32 11.62 9.67 16.46
CA ASP A 32 12.49 9.29 17.59
C ASP A 32 11.89 8.20 18.50
N GLN A 33 10.60 7.91 18.34
CA GLN A 33 9.90 6.82 19.04
C GLN A 33 9.82 5.54 18.21
N CYS A 34 10.20 5.58 16.93
CA CYS A 34 10.27 4.41 16.08
C CYS A 34 11.57 3.64 16.33
N PRO A 35 11.55 2.30 16.25
CA PRO A 35 12.78 1.52 16.36
C PRO A 35 13.70 1.87 15.18
N PRO A 36 15.03 1.95 15.39
CA PRO A 36 15.97 2.33 14.34
C PRO A 36 16.06 1.29 13.21
N GLY A 37 15.70 0.04 13.49
CA GLY A 37 15.75 -1.05 12.52
C GLY A 37 17.10 -1.75 12.48
N SER A 38 17.53 -2.17 11.29
CA SER A 38 18.73 -2.99 11.09
C SER A 38 19.51 -2.57 9.85
N ASP A 39 20.84 -2.68 9.88
CA ASP A 39 21.68 -2.54 8.67
C ASP A 39 21.61 -3.76 7.76
N LYS A 40 21.21 -4.91 8.30
CA LYS A 40 20.94 -6.13 7.54
C LYS A 40 19.52 -6.08 7.00
N GLU A 41 19.35 -6.50 5.74
CA GLU A 41 18.05 -6.78 5.15
C GLU A 41 17.27 -7.84 5.96
N ALA A 42 15.96 -7.91 5.77
CA ALA A 42 15.13 -8.93 6.40
C ALA A 42 15.65 -10.34 6.06
N ALA A 43 15.46 -11.28 6.99
CA ALA A 43 15.69 -12.69 6.68
C ALA A 43 14.63 -13.15 5.65
N ASP A 44 14.97 -14.16 4.86
CA ASP A 44 14.03 -14.81 3.92
C ASP A 44 13.47 -13.87 2.83
N LEU A 45 14.24 -12.87 2.41
CA LEU A 45 13.93 -12.14 1.17
C LEU A 45 13.99 -13.08 -0.04
N PRO A 46 13.20 -12.81 -1.10
CA PRO A 46 13.32 -13.53 -2.35
C PRO A 46 14.78 -13.52 -2.87
N PRO A 47 15.27 -14.64 -3.43
CA PRO A 47 16.54 -14.66 -4.15
C PRO A 47 16.62 -13.53 -5.18
N LYS A 48 17.82 -13.00 -5.46
CA LYS A 48 17.97 -11.87 -6.40
C LYS A 48 17.58 -12.23 -7.84
N ASP A 49 17.60 -13.53 -8.18
CA ASP A 49 17.13 -14.11 -9.44
C ASP A 49 15.68 -14.63 -9.37
N ALA A 50 14.94 -14.32 -8.29
CA ALA A 50 13.56 -14.73 -8.14
C ALA A 50 12.68 -14.16 -9.26
N VAL A 51 11.74 -15.00 -9.71
CA VAL A 51 10.73 -14.65 -10.69
C VAL A 51 9.37 -14.50 -10.02
N HIS A 52 8.61 -13.54 -10.51
CA HIS A 52 7.23 -13.31 -10.12
C HIS A 52 6.41 -14.57 -10.39
N TYR A 53 5.67 -15.05 -9.39
CA TYR A 53 4.99 -16.35 -9.46
C TYR A 53 3.98 -16.44 -10.62
N THR A 54 3.16 -15.39 -10.80
CA THR A 54 2.11 -15.34 -11.84
C THR A 54 2.61 -14.85 -13.20
N LEU A 55 3.33 -13.72 -13.23
CA LEU A 55 3.76 -13.05 -14.46
C LEU A 55 5.04 -13.61 -15.08
N HIS A 56 5.77 -14.46 -14.36
CA HIS A 56 7.03 -15.07 -14.81
C HIS A 56 8.11 -14.07 -15.26
N THR A 57 8.06 -12.86 -14.71
CA THR A 57 9.03 -11.78 -14.92
C THR A 57 9.98 -11.67 -13.72
N PRO A 58 11.14 -10.98 -13.84
CA PRO A 58 12.00 -10.72 -12.70
C PRO A 58 11.27 -10.00 -11.57
N LEU A 59 11.49 -10.42 -10.32
CA LEU A 59 10.94 -9.77 -9.14
C LEU A 59 11.80 -8.57 -8.69
N TRP A 60 13.11 -8.65 -8.94
CA TRP A 60 14.07 -7.60 -8.66
C TRP A 60 14.41 -6.81 -9.92
N GLY A 61 14.72 -5.53 -9.73
CA GLY A 61 15.30 -4.70 -10.78
C GLY A 61 16.81 -4.98 -10.99
N PRO A 62 17.44 -4.30 -11.96
CA PRO A 62 16.87 -3.25 -12.78
C PRO A 62 15.79 -3.78 -13.74
N PHE A 63 14.70 -3.03 -13.85
CA PHE A 63 13.65 -3.30 -14.83
C PHE A 63 13.99 -2.58 -16.15
N PRO A 64 13.44 -3.01 -17.30
CA PRO A 64 13.63 -2.32 -18.56
C PRO A 64 13.28 -0.81 -18.48
N ASP A 65 14.09 0.03 -19.12
CA ASP A 65 14.01 1.50 -19.02
C ASP A 65 12.69 2.09 -19.55
N ASN A 66 11.95 1.35 -20.39
CA ASN A 66 10.66 1.77 -20.91
C ASN A 66 9.50 1.52 -19.94
N LEU A 67 9.76 0.92 -18.78
CA LEU A 67 8.73 0.64 -17.77
C LEU A 67 8.71 1.73 -16.71
N GLU A 68 7.51 1.95 -16.17
CA GLU A 68 7.29 2.85 -15.04
C GLU A 68 6.94 2.07 -13.77
N MET A 69 7.11 2.74 -12.62
CA MET A 69 6.72 2.21 -11.32
C MET A 69 5.62 3.07 -10.70
N ALA A 70 4.69 2.42 -10.01
CA ALA A 70 3.69 3.03 -9.14
C ALA A 70 3.72 2.34 -7.77
N MET A 71 3.39 3.05 -6.69
CA MET A 71 3.35 2.45 -5.36
C MET A 71 2.11 2.90 -4.58
N PHE A 72 1.39 1.91 -4.05
CA PHE A 72 0.10 2.10 -3.40
C PHE A 72 0.05 1.39 -2.05
N GLY A 73 -0.56 2.01 -1.05
CA GLY A 73 -1.00 1.36 0.19
C GLY A 73 -2.52 1.30 0.19
N MET A 74 -3.09 0.10 0.33
CA MET A 74 -4.54 -0.11 0.22
C MET A 74 -5.12 -0.96 1.35
N GLY A 75 -4.33 -1.22 2.40
CA GLY A 75 -4.65 -2.20 3.44
C GLY A 75 -3.70 -3.39 3.36
N CYS A 76 -4.19 -4.61 3.64
CA CYS A 76 -3.41 -5.83 3.48
C CYS A 76 -2.83 -5.93 2.06
N PHE A 77 -1.50 -5.96 1.96
CA PHE A 77 -0.82 -5.98 0.67
C PHE A 77 -1.00 -7.26 -0.14
N TRP A 78 -1.45 -8.37 0.46
CA TRP A 78 -1.75 -9.62 -0.26
C TRP A 78 -2.93 -9.42 -1.19
N CYS A 79 -4.00 -8.85 -0.63
CA CYS A 79 -5.21 -8.51 -1.36
C CYS A 79 -4.93 -7.43 -2.41
N SER A 80 -4.15 -6.43 -2.01
CA SER A 80 -3.77 -5.32 -2.88
C SER A 80 -2.98 -5.83 -4.09
N GLU A 81 -1.98 -6.68 -3.89
CA GLU A 81 -1.20 -7.28 -4.98
C GLU A 81 -2.06 -8.15 -5.90
N GLY A 82 -2.95 -8.97 -5.33
CA GLY A 82 -3.85 -9.83 -6.09
C GLY A 82 -4.72 -9.07 -7.09
N VAL A 83 -5.15 -7.84 -6.74
CA VAL A 83 -5.95 -6.97 -7.62
C VAL A 83 -5.15 -6.44 -8.82
N PHE A 84 -3.84 -6.19 -8.65
CA PHE A 84 -3.02 -5.53 -9.69
C PHE A 84 -2.24 -6.51 -10.55
N MET A 85 -1.81 -7.66 -10.01
CA MET A 85 -0.88 -8.56 -10.69
C MET A 85 -1.44 -9.17 -11.99
N GLU A 86 -2.76 -9.14 -12.20
CA GLU A 86 -3.42 -9.66 -13.40
C GLU A 86 -3.88 -8.57 -14.37
N LEU A 87 -3.61 -7.29 -14.07
CA LEU A 87 -4.03 -6.20 -14.93
C LEU A 87 -3.21 -6.19 -16.24
N PRO A 88 -3.86 -5.99 -17.40
CA PRO A 88 -3.17 -5.80 -18.66
C PRO A 88 -2.14 -4.66 -18.57
N GLY A 89 -0.94 -4.91 -19.10
CA GLY A 89 0.16 -3.93 -19.09
C GLY A 89 1.00 -3.92 -17.82
N VAL A 90 0.61 -4.63 -16.76
CA VAL A 90 1.48 -4.85 -15.59
C VAL A 90 2.58 -5.86 -15.94
N TYR A 91 3.82 -5.48 -15.66
CA TYR A 91 5.01 -6.28 -15.93
C TYR A 91 5.41 -7.14 -14.73
N SER A 92 5.38 -6.57 -13.52
CA SER A 92 5.74 -7.27 -12.27
C SER A 92 5.12 -6.52 -11.09
N THR A 93 4.72 -7.22 -10.04
CA THR A 93 4.34 -6.62 -8.75
C THR A 93 5.25 -7.11 -7.63
N GLN A 94 5.43 -6.28 -6.61
CA GLN A 94 6.12 -6.66 -5.38
C GLN A 94 5.42 -6.03 -4.19
N VAL A 95 5.37 -6.74 -3.07
CA VAL A 95 4.85 -6.20 -1.80
C VAL A 95 5.99 -5.90 -0.83
N GLY A 96 5.78 -4.91 0.02
CA GLY A 96 6.80 -4.45 0.94
C GLY A 96 6.32 -3.39 1.90
N TYR A 97 7.30 -2.70 2.48
CA TYR A 97 7.13 -1.68 3.51
C TYR A 97 7.75 -0.38 3.03
N SER A 98 7.00 0.71 3.08
CA SER A 98 7.51 2.06 2.79
C SER A 98 6.80 3.10 3.64
N ALA A 99 7.04 4.38 3.37
CA ALA A 99 6.45 5.55 4.04
C ALA A 99 6.74 5.70 5.56
N GLY A 100 7.35 4.71 6.19
CA GLY A 100 7.84 4.73 7.57
C GLY A 100 9.30 5.17 7.69
N VAL A 101 9.88 4.91 8.87
CA VAL A 101 11.22 5.39 9.23
C VAL A 101 12.20 4.28 9.63
N THR A 102 11.69 3.15 10.15
CA THR A 102 12.54 2.03 10.60
C THR A 102 13.30 1.41 9.43
N LYS A 103 14.63 1.32 9.52
CA LYS A 103 15.44 0.72 8.44
C LYS A 103 15.29 -0.80 8.37
N ASN A 104 15.11 -1.36 7.18
CA ASN A 104 14.99 -2.81 6.94
C ASN A 104 14.04 -3.51 7.94
N PRO A 105 12.77 -3.09 8.05
CA PRO A 105 11.84 -3.68 9.00
C PRO A 105 11.46 -5.09 8.54
N SER A 106 11.31 -6.01 9.49
CA SER A 106 10.62 -7.30 9.26
C SER A 106 9.11 -7.14 9.35
N TYR A 107 8.35 -8.08 8.77
CA TYR A 107 6.90 -8.11 8.91
C TYR A 107 6.45 -8.00 10.37
N ARG A 108 7.11 -8.75 11.28
CA ARG A 108 6.80 -8.72 12.71
C ARG A 108 6.96 -7.33 13.32
N GLN A 109 7.98 -6.57 12.91
CA GLN A 109 8.18 -5.21 13.40
C GLN A 109 7.09 -4.28 12.87
N VAL A 110 6.73 -4.41 11.59
CA VAL A 110 5.65 -3.62 10.98
C VAL A 110 4.31 -3.90 11.64
N CYS A 111 3.95 -5.17 11.88
CA CYS A 111 2.75 -5.54 12.64
C CYS A 111 2.75 -5.02 14.09
N GLY A 112 3.92 -4.71 14.65
CA GLY A 112 4.04 -4.06 15.95
C GLY A 112 3.54 -2.61 15.96
N GLY A 113 3.32 -2.01 14.79
CA GLY A 113 2.69 -0.69 14.62
C GLY A 113 3.57 0.51 14.98
N ASN A 114 4.83 0.29 15.39
CA ASN A 114 5.73 1.35 15.86
C ASN A 114 6.78 1.79 14.83
N THR A 115 6.76 1.26 13.61
CA THR A 115 7.75 1.56 12.56
C THR A 115 7.34 2.70 11.64
N ASN A 116 6.08 3.15 11.76
CA ASN A 116 5.37 4.04 10.84
C ASN A 116 5.28 3.54 9.38
N HIS A 117 5.75 2.34 9.08
CA HIS A 117 5.64 1.79 7.73
C HIS A 117 4.19 1.55 7.36
N ASN A 118 3.89 1.75 6.08
CA ASN A 118 2.69 1.24 5.44
C ASN A 118 3.03 -0.09 4.75
N GLU A 119 2.07 -1.02 4.72
CA GLU A 119 2.08 -2.10 3.75
C GLU A 119 1.80 -1.51 2.37
N VAL A 120 2.72 -1.75 1.43
CA VAL A 120 2.65 -1.17 0.09
C VAL A 120 2.85 -2.22 -0.98
N LEU A 121 2.13 -2.03 -2.07
CA LEU A 121 2.30 -2.68 -3.35
C LEU A 121 3.12 -1.75 -4.26
N ARG A 122 4.20 -2.27 -4.84
CA ARG A 122 4.89 -1.65 -5.98
C ARG A 122 4.48 -2.37 -7.25
N VAL A 123 3.99 -1.61 -8.22
CA VAL A 123 3.57 -2.08 -9.55
C VAL A 123 4.59 -1.58 -10.56
N VAL A 124 5.17 -2.48 -11.33
CA VAL A 124 5.98 -2.17 -12.52
C VAL A 124 5.08 -2.36 -13.73
N PHE A 125 4.91 -1.35 -14.57
CA PHE A 125 3.97 -1.39 -15.69
C PHE A 125 4.55 -0.78 -16.96
N ASP A 126 4.02 -1.20 -18.09
CA ASP A 126 4.35 -0.70 -19.41
C ASP A 126 3.41 0.45 -19.78
N PRO A 127 3.89 1.72 -19.84
CA PRO A 127 3.06 2.89 -20.12
C PRO A 127 2.44 2.86 -21.52
N GLU A 128 2.92 2.01 -22.44
CA GLU A 128 2.31 1.82 -23.77
C GLU A 128 1.08 0.89 -23.72
N LYS A 129 0.91 0.12 -22.64
CA LYS A 129 -0.18 -0.88 -22.49
C LYS A 129 -1.20 -0.51 -21.43
N THR A 130 -0.77 0.19 -20.39
CA THR A 130 -1.64 0.70 -19.32
C THR A 130 -1.10 2.04 -18.82
N SER A 131 -1.94 2.86 -18.22
CA SER A 131 -1.55 4.19 -17.77
C SER A 131 -1.64 4.32 -16.25
N PHE A 132 -0.97 5.33 -15.69
CA PHE A 132 -1.07 5.60 -14.26
C PHE A 132 -2.52 5.96 -13.86
N GLU A 133 -3.28 6.62 -14.74
CA GLU A 133 -4.71 6.88 -14.54
C GLU A 133 -5.54 5.60 -14.44
N ALA A 134 -5.23 4.57 -15.25
CA ALA A 134 -5.87 3.27 -15.15
C ALA A 134 -5.54 2.58 -13.82
N LEU A 135 -4.29 2.67 -13.36
CA LEU A 135 -3.89 2.17 -12.04
C LEU A 135 -4.57 2.93 -10.90
N LEU A 136 -4.72 4.25 -11.01
CA LEU A 136 -5.46 5.08 -10.05
C LEU A 136 -6.95 4.70 -9.99
N LYS A 137 -7.57 4.40 -11.13
CA LYS A 137 -8.95 3.88 -11.16
C LYS A 137 -9.08 2.62 -10.31
N VAL A 138 -8.19 1.64 -10.52
CA VAL A 138 -8.17 0.40 -9.73
C VAL A 138 -7.93 0.70 -8.26
N PHE A 139 -6.95 1.56 -7.94
CA PHE A 139 -6.67 1.98 -6.58
C PHE A 139 -7.92 2.52 -5.88
N TRP A 140 -8.60 3.52 -6.45
CA TRP A 140 -9.76 4.17 -5.83
C TRP A 140 -10.95 3.22 -5.68
N GLU A 141 -11.18 2.35 -6.66
CA GLU A 141 -12.39 1.51 -6.71
C GLU A 141 -12.29 0.24 -5.88
N GLN A 142 -11.08 -0.20 -5.53
CA GLN A 142 -10.86 -1.52 -4.94
C GLN A 142 -10.65 -1.50 -3.42
N HIS A 143 -10.64 -0.33 -2.75
CA HIS A 143 -10.57 -0.25 -1.29
C HIS A 143 -11.44 0.87 -0.69
N ASP A 144 -11.61 0.94 0.64
CA ASP A 144 -12.18 2.12 1.33
C ASP A 144 -11.06 3.14 1.66
N PRO A 145 -10.96 4.28 0.93
CA PRO A 145 -9.91 5.28 1.16
C PRO A 145 -10.25 6.29 2.27
N THR A 146 -11.38 6.12 2.95
CA THR A 146 -11.92 7.08 3.93
C THR A 146 -11.77 6.61 5.37
N THR A 147 -11.06 5.50 5.59
CA THR A 147 -10.76 4.97 6.93
C THR A 147 -9.30 5.24 7.30
N PRO A 148 -9.03 6.20 8.21
CA PRO A 148 -7.66 6.47 8.63
C PRO A 148 -7.11 5.28 9.44
N PHE A 149 -5.87 4.88 9.13
CA PHE A 149 -5.12 3.83 9.85
C PHE A 149 -5.90 2.52 10.08
N ARG A 150 -6.73 2.16 9.11
CA ARG A 150 -7.50 0.92 9.06
C ARG A 150 -7.82 0.61 7.60
N GLN A 151 -7.94 -0.68 7.28
CA GLN A 151 -8.67 -1.13 6.11
C GLN A 151 -9.54 -2.34 6.48
N GLY A 152 -10.86 -2.22 6.30
CA GLY A 152 -11.79 -3.27 6.69
C GLY A 152 -11.60 -3.75 8.12
N ASN A 153 -11.21 -5.02 8.29
CA ASN A 153 -10.97 -5.63 9.60
C ASN A 153 -9.54 -5.39 10.11
N ASP A 154 -8.62 -4.95 9.25
CA ASP A 154 -7.21 -4.73 9.56
C ASP A 154 -7.02 -3.33 10.15
N SER A 155 -6.69 -3.26 11.44
CA SER A 155 -6.52 -1.99 12.17
C SER A 155 -5.04 -1.75 12.46
N GLY A 156 -4.55 -0.54 12.18
CA GLY A 156 -3.15 -0.18 12.38
C GLY A 156 -2.65 0.77 11.30
N SER A 157 -1.63 1.56 11.65
CA SER A 157 -1.09 2.56 10.73
C SER A 157 -0.51 1.94 9.46
N GLN A 158 -0.09 0.68 9.54
CA GLN A 158 0.42 -0.11 8.41
C GLN A 158 -0.63 -0.51 7.37
N TYR A 159 -1.91 -0.23 7.59
CA TYR A 159 -2.99 -0.55 6.66
C TYR A 159 -3.65 0.69 6.05
N ARG A 160 -3.01 1.86 6.18
CA ARG A 160 -3.58 3.12 5.72
C ARG A 160 -3.60 3.21 4.20
N SER A 161 -4.55 3.96 3.67
CA SER A 161 -4.59 4.33 2.25
C SER A 161 -3.43 5.28 1.91
N GLY A 162 -2.68 5.01 0.84
CA GLY A 162 -1.57 5.84 0.40
C GLY A 162 -1.23 5.71 -1.08
N ILE A 163 -0.81 6.81 -1.70
CA ILE A 163 -0.25 6.85 -3.05
C ILE A 163 1.15 7.46 -2.94
N TYR A 164 2.15 6.74 -3.41
CA TYR A 164 3.54 7.18 -3.33
C TYR A 164 4.11 7.35 -4.73
N TYR A 165 4.36 8.60 -5.13
CA TYR A 165 4.67 8.94 -6.50
C TYR A 165 6.18 8.91 -6.80
N TYR A 166 6.51 8.47 -8.02
CA TYR A 166 7.89 8.47 -8.55
C TYR A 166 8.21 9.72 -9.38
N SER A 167 7.21 10.49 -9.78
CA SER A 167 7.37 11.69 -10.61
C SER A 167 6.34 12.77 -10.27
N ASP A 168 6.64 14.02 -10.64
CA ASP A 168 5.70 15.13 -10.48
C ASP A 168 4.41 14.90 -11.28
N ARG A 169 4.50 14.22 -12.44
CA ARG A 169 3.33 13.83 -13.22
C ARG A 169 2.41 12.89 -12.43
N GLN A 170 2.97 11.88 -11.77
CA GLN A 170 2.19 10.99 -10.91
C GLN A 170 1.57 11.73 -9.73
N LYS A 171 2.28 12.68 -9.12
CA LYS A 171 1.74 13.54 -8.06
C LYS A 171 0.51 14.32 -8.51
N GLU A 172 0.60 14.99 -9.66
CA GLU A 172 -0.51 15.77 -10.22
C GLU A 172 -1.74 14.90 -10.50
N LEU A 173 -1.54 13.74 -11.13
CA LEU A 173 -2.61 12.79 -11.42
C LEU A 173 -3.22 12.18 -10.15
N ALA A 174 -2.41 11.88 -9.13
CA ALA A 174 -2.89 11.38 -7.84
C ALA A 174 -3.76 12.43 -7.12
N LEU A 175 -3.34 13.70 -7.11
CA LEU A 175 -4.12 14.80 -6.52
C LEU A 175 -5.42 15.05 -7.28
N ALA A 176 -5.38 15.07 -8.61
CA ALA A 176 -6.56 15.28 -9.44
C ALA A 176 -7.57 14.14 -9.31
N SER A 177 -7.12 12.88 -9.33
CA SER A 177 -7.99 11.71 -9.12
C SER A 177 -8.56 11.66 -7.71
N LYS A 178 -7.78 12.03 -6.67
CA LYS A 178 -8.30 12.18 -5.30
C LYS A 178 -9.47 13.16 -5.25
N ALA A 179 -9.31 14.35 -5.82
CA ALA A 179 -10.36 15.37 -5.84
C ALA A 179 -11.61 14.88 -6.61
N ALA A 180 -11.42 14.22 -7.76
CA ALA A 180 -12.52 13.66 -8.55
C ALA A 180 -13.27 12.55 -7.80
N TYR A 181 -12.55 11.64 -7.13
CA TYR A 181 -13.16 10.56 -6.36
C TYR A 181 -13.88 11.10 -5.12
N GLU A 182 -13.27 12.05 -4.40
CA GLU A 182 -13.88 12.68 -3.22
C GLU A 182 -15.19 13.39 -3.56
N ALA A 183 -15.24 14.13 -4.67
CA ALA A 183 -16.46 14.74 -5.16
C ALA A 183 -17.54 13.68 -5.46
N LYS A 184 -17.15 12.54 -6.05
CA LYS A 184 -18.08 11.44 -6.34
C LYS A 184 -18.59 10.77 -5.06
N LEU A 185 -17.73 10.49 -4.09
CA LEU A 185 -18.13 9.96 -2.78
C LEU A 185 -19.08 10.91 -2.03
N GLN A 186 -18.87 12.23 -2.17
CA GLN A 186 -19.76 13.23 -1.60
C GLN A 186 -21.15 13.23 -2.27
N GLU A 187 -21.20 13.11 -3.60
CA GLU A 187 -22.45 13.00 -4.36
C GLU A 187 -23.27 11.78 -3.92
N GLU A 188 -22.60 10.64 -3.70
CA GLU A 188 -23.21 9.39 -3.23
C GLU A 188 -23.54 9.40 -1.72
N GLY A 189 -23.27 10.51 -1.00
CA GLY A 189 -23.55 10.65 0.44
C GLY A 189 -22.67 9.78 1.34
N LEU A 190 -21.58 9.21 0.82
CA LEU A 190 -20.70 8.30 1.55
C LEU A 190 -19.74 9.03 2.51
N LEU A 191 -19.64 10.36 2.39
CA LEU A 191 -18.81 11.21 3.23
C LEU A 191 -19.58 11.91 4.36
N ASP A 192 -20.91 11.79 4.43
CA ASP A 192 -21.75 12.52 5.39
C ASP A 192 -21.37 12.31 6.88
N LYS A 193 -20.65 11.22 7.18
CA LYS A 193 -20.18 10.85 8.52
C LYS A 193 -18.68 10.58 8.58
N ARG A 194 -17.92 11.07 7.60
CA ARG A 194 -16.48 10.82 7.45
C ARG A 194 -15.76 12.14 7.24
N ASP A 195 -14.48 12.19 7.57
CA ASP A 195 -13.65 13.40 7.41
C ASP A 195 -13.07 13.53 5.98
N GLY A 196 -13.72 12.93 4.98
CA GLY A 196 -13.25 12.88 3.60
C GLY A 196 -12.31 11.71 3.29
N ILE A 197 -11.55 11.84 2.20
CA ILE A 197 -10.55 10.85 1.79
C ILE A 197 -9.28 10.99 2.64
N SER A 198 -8.94 9.91 3.34
CA SER A 198 -7.78 9.81 4.24
C SER A 198 -6.46 9.43 3.56
N THR A 199 -6.47 9.14 2.26
CA THR A 199 -5.29 8.77 1.48
C THR A 199 -4.17 9.81 1.57
N GLU A 200 -3.00 9.37 2.02
CA GLU A 200 -1.76 10.16 1.97
C GLU A 200 -1.18 10.14 0.55
N ILE A 201 -0.67 11.28 0.08
CA ILE A 201 -0.06 11.41 -1.25
C ILE A 201 1.33 12.04 -1.07
N GLU A 202 2.36 11.22 -1.12
CA GLU A 202 3.73 11.58 -0.73
C GLU A 202 4.74 11.10 -1.77
N PRO A 203 5.94 11.70 -1.88
CA PRO A 203 6.96 11.14 -2.73
C PRO A 203 7.38 9.76 -2.23
N VAL A 204 7.78 8.88 -3.15
CA VAL A 204 8.38 7.59 -2.83
C VAL A 204 9.51 7.76 -1.81
N LYS A 205 9.38 7.06 -0.68
CA LYS A 205 10.48 6.80 0.25
C LYS A 205 11.12 5.46 -0.08
N THR A 206 12.16 5.08 0.65
CA THR A 206 12.77 3.76 0.53
C THR A 206 11.71 2.66 0.59
N PHE A 207 11.72 1.78 -0.42
CA PHE A 207 10.91 0.57 -0.45
C PHE A 207 11.73 -0.60 0.08
N TYR A 208 11.25 -1.22 1.16
CA TYR A 208 11.81 -2.46 1.70
C TYR A 208 10.93 -3.61 1.24
N MET A 209 11.46 -4.50 0.39
CA MET A 209 10.72 -5.69 -0.04
C MET A 209 10.36 -6.56 1.17
N ALA A 210 9.14 -7.06 1.22
CA ALA A 210 8.73 -8.02 2.23
C ALA A 210 9.35 -9.41 1.96
N GLU A 211 9.32 -10.26 2.97
CA GLU A 211 9.82 -11.63 2.92
C GLU A 211 9.17 -12.44 1.78
N GLU A 212 9.86 -13.46 1.28
CA GLU A 212 9.49 -14.23 0.08
C GLU A 212 8.08 -14.81 0.16
N TYR A 213 7.67 -15.25 1.35
CA TYR A 213 6.35 -15.84 1.56
C TYR A 213 5.21 -14.82 1.43
N HIS A 214 5.48 -13.51 1.45
CA HIS A 214 4.47 -12.48 1.19
C HIS A 214 4.26 -12.22 -0.31
N GLN A 215 5.25 -12.52 -1.15
CA GLN A 215 5.23 -12.18 -2.57
C GLN A 215 4.27 -13.08 -3.35
N GLN A 216 3.30 -12.47 -4.04
CA GLN A 216 2.22 -13.13 -4.78
C GLN A 216 1.45 -14.14 -3.93
N TYR A 217 1.22 -13.79 -2.65
CA TYR A 217 0.63 -14.70 -1.66
C TYR A 217 -0.68 -15.33 -2.14
N ASP A 218 -1.61 -14.52 -2.66
CA ASP A 218 -2.94 -14.98 -3.07
C ASP A 218 -2.89 -15.97 -4.24
N ALA A 219 -1.88 -15.88 -5.12
CA ALA A 219 -1.69 -16.78 -6.25
C ALA A 219 -1.05 -18.14 -5.87
N ARG A 220 -0.42 -18.23 -4.68
CA ARG A 220 0.32 -19.43 -4.28
C ARG A 220 -0.61 -20.51 -3.73
N PRO A 221 -0.27 -21.81 -3.91
CA PRO A 221 -1.03 -22.90 -3.31
C PRO A 221 -1.09 -22.77 -1.79
N LEU A 222 -2.23 -23.15 -1.20
CA LEU A 222 -2.49 -23.08 0.24
C LEU A 222 -2.52 -21.66 0.84
N SER A 223 -2.62 -20.64 -0.01
CA SER A 223 -2.95 -19.29 0.43
C SER A 223 -4.28 -19.28 1.19
N ARG A 224 -4.37 -18.43 2.21
CA ARG A 224 -5.63 -18.22 2.92
C ARG A 224 -6.52 -17.35 2.05
N SER A 225 -7.77 -17.74 1.86
CA SER A 225 -8.77 -16.85 1.28
C SER A 225 -9.10 -15.75 2.29
N TYR A 226 -8.46 -14.59 2.13
CA TYR A 226 -8.67 -13.40 2.96
C TYR A 226 -8.56 -12.16 2.07
N CYS A 227 -9.63 -11.36 2.03
CA CYS A 227 -9.58 -10.04 1.42
C CYS A 227 -10.27 -8.98 2.29
N GLY A 228 -9.48 -8.04 2.77
CA GLY A 228 -9.90 -6.98 3.69
C GLY A 228 -10.21 -5.63 3.05
N LEU A 229 -10.09 -5.49 1.72
CA LEU A 229 -10.07 -4.16 1.07
C LEU A 229 -11.38 -3.37 1.15
N ARG A 230 -12.54 -4.03 1.26
CA ARG A 230 -13.87 -3.39 1.45
C ARG A 230 -14.14 -2.20 0.49
N PRO A 231 -14.13 -2.42 -0.84
CA PRO A 231 -14.44 -1.35 -1.80
C PRO A 231 -15.82 -0.72 -1.53
N LEU A 232 -15.94 0.58 -1.77
CA LEU A 232 -17.17 1.34 -1.55
C LEU A 232 -18.21 1.16 -2.68
N GLY A 233 -17.84 0.50 -3.78
CA GLY A 233 -18.74 0.29 -4.93
C GLY A 233 -18.99 1.56 -5.76
N VAL A 234 -18.12 2.56 -5.65
CA VAL A 234 -18.19 3.81 -6.41
C VAL A 234 -17.08 3.84 -7.43
N GLU A 235 -17.44 4.17 -8.67
CA GLU A 235 -16.48 4.30 -9.77
C GLU A 235 -15.82 5.68 -9.78
N LEU A 236 -14.51 5.72 -10.06
CA LEU A 236 -13.79 6.94 -10.39
C LEU A 236 -14.32 7.50 -11.71
N PRO A 237 -14.66 8.80 -11.78
CA PRO A 237 -15.03 9.44 -13.04
C PRO A 237 -13.98 9.21 -14.15
N PRO A 238 -14.40 9.18 -15.43
CA PRO A 238 -13.48 8.95 -16.55
C PRO A 238 -12.29 9.90 -16.53
N ALA A 239 -11.10 9.39 -16.86
CA ALA A 239 -9.84 10.12 -16.72
C ALA A 239 -9.84 11.46 -17.48
N GLU A 240 -10.57 11.55 -18.59
CA GLU A 240 -10.70 12.76 -19.38
C GLU A 240 -11.31 13.93 -18.60
N THR A 241 -12.08 13.64 -17.54
CA THR A 241 -12.74 14.65 -16.70
C THR A 241 -11.81 15.32 -15.68
N TRP A 242 -10.68 14.69 -15.33
CA TRP A 242 -9.79 15.17 -14.28
C TRP A 242 -8.30 15.19 -14.67
N ALA A 243 -7.87 14.37 -15.64
CA ALA A 243 -6.49 14.29 -16.12
C ALA A 243 -6.22 15.17 -17.35
N ALA A 244 -7.23 15.42 -18.20
CA ALA A 244 -7.06 16.21 -19.43
C ALA A 244 -6.49 17.62 -19.20
N PRO A 245 -6.89 18.38 -18.15
CA PRO A 245 -6.31 19.70 -17.86
C PRO A 245 -4.80 19.66 -17.57
N LEU A 246 -4.26 18.50 -17.16
CA LEU A 246 -2.85 18.31 -16.86
C LEU A 246 -2.03 17.94 -18.10
N ALA A 247 -2.67 17.46 -19.17
CA ALA A 247 -1.96 17.09 -20.39
C ALA A 247 -1.54 18.32 -21.23
N SER A 248 -2.26 19.44 -21.13
CA SER A 248 -1.95 20.66 -21.89
C SER A 248 -0.77 21.46 -21.32
N THR A 249 -0.51 21.37 -20.01
CA THR A 249 0.57 22.12 -19.33
C THR A 249 1.96 21.52 -19.59
N ALA A 250 2.06 20.22 -19.91
CA ALA A 250 3.33 19.58 -20.24
C ALA A 250 3.94 20.10 -21.56
N HIS A 251 3.11 20.56 -22.50
CA HIS A 251 3.57 21.07 -23.79
C HIS A 251 4.04 22.53 -23.78
N GLU A 252 3.70 23.33 -22.77
CA GLU A 252 4.09 24.75 -22.71
C GLU A 252 5.47 25.00 -22.07
N THR A 253 6.09 23.99 -21.45
CA THR A 253 7.36 24.18 -20.72
C THR A 253 8.63 23.87 -21.54
N THR A 254 8.51 23.48 -22.81
CA THR A 254 9.69 23.21 -23.68
C THR A 254 9.93 24.35 -24.66
N THR A 255 10.19 25.57 -24.19
CA THR A 255 10.89 26.60 -25.00
C THR A 255 11.60 27.60 -24.09
N ALA A 256 12.71 27.20 -23.46
CA ALA A 256 13.72 28.12 -22.93
C ALA A 256 15.06 27.40 -22.72
N ASP A 257 15.85 27.36 -23.80
CA ASP A 257 17.26 27.72 -23.81
C ASP A 257 18.22 27.03 -22.81
N GLN A 258 18.69 25.81 -23.15
CA GLN A 258 20.01 25.34 -22.73
C GLN A 258 20.66 24.51 -23.83
N GLN A 259 21.60 25.15 -24.54
CA GLN A 259 22.57 24.51 -25.41
C GLN A 259 23.68 23.86 -24.55
N PRO A 260 23.99 22.56 -24.68
CA PRO A 260 25.13 21.98 -23.99
C PRO A 260 26.41 22.22 -24.79
N THR A 261 27.40 22.81 -24.12
CA THR A 261 28.77 22.94 -24.59
C THR A 261 29.45 21.57 -24.62
N THR A 262 30.11 21.30 -25.75
CA THR A 262 30.94 20.13 -26.07
C THR A 262 32.00 19.82 -25.01
N GLY A 263 32.13 18.54 -24.65
CA GLY A 263 33.20 18.01 -23.80
C GLY A 263 33.37 16.50 -23.94
N GLU A 264 34.23 16.12 -24.90
CA GLU A 264 35.10 14.93 -24.95
C GLU A 264 34.52 13.52 -24.75
N ALA A 265 34.44 12.79 -25.87
CA ALA A 265 34.09 11.38 -25.99
C ALA A 265 35.24 10.47 -25.54
N ALA A 266 34.95 9.49 -24.67
CA ALA A 266 35.79 8.32 -24.46
C ALA A 266 35.11 7.10 -25.11
N ALA A 267 35.89 6.42 -25.94
CA ALA A 267 35.47 5.38 -26.88
C ALA A 267 34.91 4.12 -26.21
N VAL A 268 33.84 3.58 -26.80
CA VAL A 268 33.27 2.25 -26.54
C VAL A 268 33.73 1.33 -27.70
N PRO A 269 34.29 0.14 -27.46
CA PRO A 269 34.52 -0.81 -28.53
C PRO A 269 33.26 -1.62 -28.84
N ASP A 270 32.90 -1.65 -30.13
CA ASP A 270 31.91 -2.53 -30.75
C ASP A 270 32.16 -4.02 -30.48
N LEU A 271 31.09 -4.82 -30.35
CA LEU A 271 30.97 -6.25 -30.69
C LEU A 271 29.50 -6.73 -30.51
N PRO A 272 29.05 -7.84 -31.12
CA PRO A 272 28.17 -7.80 -32.28
C PRO A 272 26.78 -8.41 -32.06
N ALA A 273 25.99 -8.39 -33.13
CA ALA A 273 24.59 -8.78 -33.26
C ALA A 273 24.21 -10.21 -32.82
N ALA A 274 22.92 -10.30 -32.49
CA ALA A 274 22.09 -11.43 -32.07
C ALA A 274 22.45 -12.82 -32.61
N ALA A 275 22.48 -13.80 -31.68
CA ALA A 275 22.35 -15.21 -31.96
C ALA A 275 21.48 -15.89 -30.88
N ASP A 276 20.48 -16.63 -31.36
CA ASP A 276 19.59 -17.65 -30.77
C ASP A 276 19.62 -17.92 -29.25
N LEU A 277 18.45 -17.70 -28.63
CA LEU A 277 18.09 -18.18 -27.29
C LEU A 277 17.77 -19.70 -27.32
N PRO A 278 18.39 -20.52 -26.45
CA PRO A 278 17.92 -21.88 -26.23
C PRO A 278 16.70 -21.91 -25.28
N SER A 279 15.73 -22.76 -25.62
CA SER A 279 14.52 -23.07 -24.85
C SER A 279 14.86 -23.66 -23.47
N PRO A 280 14.25 -23.22 -22.35
CA PRO A 280 14.56 -23.78 -21.04
C PRO A 280 13.87 -25.13 -20.81
N ALA A 281 14.69 -26.11 -20.40
CA ALA A 281 14.28 -27.44 -19.95
C ALA A 281 13.53 -27.39 -18.60
N ALA A 282 12.65 -28.37 -18.38
CA ALA A 282 11.81 -28.51 -17.21
C ALA A 282 12.60 -28.62 -15.88
N PRO A 283 12.16 -27.98 -14.79
CA PRO A 283 12.81 -28.13 -13.48
C PRO A 283 12.45 -29.46 -12.83
N THR A 284 13.49 -30.12 -12.32
CA THR A 284 13.42 -31.30 -11.47
C THR A 284 13.13 -30.92 -10.02
N SER A 285 12.47 -31.82 -9.30
CA SER A 285 12.14 -31.76 -7.86
C SER A 285 13.41 -31.61 -7.00
N SER A 286 13.46 -31.11 -5.75
CA SER A 286 12.52 -31.06 -4.64
C SER A 286 13.17 -30.29 -3.47
N LYS A 287 12.37 -29.51 -2.71
CA LYS A 287 12.54 -29.29 -1.26
C LYS A 287 11.19 -28.83 -0.67
N PRO A 288 10.70 -29.39 0.44
CA PRO A 288 9.43 -28.96 1.02
C PRO A 288 9.56 -27.55 1.62
N PRO A 289 8.53 -26.69 1.51
CA PRO A 289 8.57 -25.34 2.08
C PRO A 289 8.59 -25.39 3.61
N ALA A 290 9.30 -24.43 4.20
CA ALA A 290 9.34 -24.20 5.63
C ALA A 290 7.93 -23.87 6.18
N ALA A 291 7.64 -24.35 7.39
CA ALA A 291 6.35 -24.19 8.04
C ALA A 291 6.02 -22.71 8.31
N MET A 292 4.78 -22.32 7.99
CA MET A 292 4.22 -20.98 8.25
C MET A 292 4.26 -20.63 9.74
N PRO A 293 4.62 -19.38 10.11
CA PRO A 293 4.46 -18.91 11.49
C PRO A 293 2.97 -18.74 11.84
N PRO A 294 2.57 -19.01 13.09
CA PRO A 294 1.19 -18.86 13.53
C PRO A 294 0.75 -17.39 13.59
N ALA A 295 -0.56 -17.17 13.37
CA ALA A 295 -1.21 -15.88 13.42
C ALA A 295 -1.18 -15.24 14.83
N PRO A 296 -1.27 -13.90 14.94
CA PRO A 296 -1.53 -13.24 16.22
C PRO A 296 -2.94 -13.61 16.76
N PRO A 297 -3.12 -13.66 18.09
CA PRO A 297 -4.36 -14.12 18.69
C PRO A 297 -5.51 -13.14 18.43
N THR A 298 -6.63 -13.66 17.91
CA THR A 298 -7.93 -12.99 17.91
C THR A 298 -8.51 -13.01 19.32
N GLU A 299 -8.76 -11.83 19.89
CA GLU A 299 -9.44 -11.68 21.17
C GLU A 299 -10.93 -12.02 20.99
N GLU A 300 -11.29 -13.29 21.19
CA GLU A 300 -12.69 -13.72 21.18
C GLU A 300 -13.39 -13.32 22.48
N THR A 301 -14.41 -12.50 22.30
CA THR A 301 -15.46 -12.07 23.22
C THR A 301 -15.93 -13.17 24.18
N LYS A 302 -15.63 -13.03 25.48
CA LYS A 302 -16.38 -13.70 26.54
C LYS A 302 -17.72 -13.00 26.75
N GLN A 303 -18.76 -13.47 26.06
CA GLN A 303 -20.15 -13.27 26.51
C GLN A 303 -20.66 -14.58 27.10
N GLY A 304 -20.62 -14.67 28.44
CA GLY A 304 -21.31 -15.72 29.18
C GLY A 304 -22.79 -15.40 29.26
N ALA A 305 -23.64 -16.28 28.73
CA ALA A 305 -25.07 -16.32 29.01
C ALA A 305 -25.32 -17.35 30.14
N PRO A 306 -26.12 -17.04 31.17
CA PRO A 306 -26.50 -18.00 32.19
C PRO A 306 -27.71 -18.84 31.75
N SER A 307 -27.63 -20.16 31.97
CA SER A 307 -28.78 -21.08 31.93
C SER A 307 -29.74 -20.82 33.09
N PRO A 308 -31.06 -21.00 32.90
CA PRO A 308 -31.96 -21.30 34.01
C PRO A 308 -32.36 -22.78 33.98
N THR A 309 -32.17 -23.42 35.13
CA THR A 309 -32.77 -24.71 35.50
C THR A 309 -34.21 -24.45 35.98
N SER A 310 -35.21 -25.18 35.46
CA SER A 310 -36.32 -25.72 36.28
C SER A 310 -37.28 -26.59 35.46
N GLN A 311 -37.64 -27.72 36.08
CA GLN A 311 -38.64 -28.75 35.75
C GLN A 311 -38.18 -29.87 34.83
#